data_AF-A0AAP5JV54-F1
#
_entry.id   AF-A0AAP5JV54-F1
#
_cell.length_a   1.000
_cell.length_b   1.000
_cell.length_c   1.000
_cell.angle_alpha   90.00
_cell.angle_beta   90.00
_cell.angle_gamma   90.00
#
_symmetry.space_group_name_H-M   'P 1'
#
loop_
_entity.id
_entity.type
_entity.pdbx_description
1 polymer ?
#
loop_
_entity_poly.entity_id
_entity_poly.type
_entity_poly.pdbx_seq_one_letter_code
_entity_poly.pdbx_strand_id
1 'polypeptide(L)'
;MFEEFAKKARNIMHKGKVFALYGTCDGIMLYTSDDGDVIRVGLEIKSKQTTYSQTSLYSMREPKDDHIKQVTCYSTMYNVDYYIILYVNASKKGWNMSEEDYAKSPDIRAFGIYITDTMRSDVLDTFAGVLEQISKGIPPALDIEKWTFNNYKRACALSLSDEEVDDIKRKSDRMLRSSLPDWKKSVYRECVEYITTIRSEVTEADKKETAS
;
A
#
# COMPACT_ATOMS: atom_id res chain seq x y z
N MET A 1 0.00 27.16 13.44
CA MET A 1 1.00 27.19 12.36
C MET A 1 1.37 25.73 12.09
N PHE A 2 1.00 25.18 10.93
CA PHE A 2 1.50 23.87 10.50
C PHE A 2 2.94 24.08 10.07
N GLU A 3 3.88 23.33 10.64
CA GLU A 3 5.26 23.31 10.15
C GLU A 3 5.23 22.96 8.66
N GLU A 4 5.87 23.79 7.84
CA GLU A 4 5.99 23.59 6.40
C GLU A 4 6.52 22.18 6.13
N PHE A 5 5.96 21.51 5.11
CA PHE A 5 6.18 20.13 4.66
C PHE A 5 7.66 19.78 4.42
N ALA A 6 8.46 19.77 5.48
CA ALA A 6 9.89 19.59 5.44
C ALA A 6 10.17 18.14 5.06
N LYS A 7 10.48 17.92 3.79
CA LYS A 7 11.02 16.66 3.28
C LYS A 7 12.23 16.31 4.13
N LYS A 8 12.15 15.21 4.87
CA LYS A 8 13.29 14.69 5.63
C LYS A 8 13.84 13.47 4.90
N ALA A 9 15.16 13.41 4.85
CA ALA A 9 15.87 12.18 4.55
C ALA A 9 16.49 11.70 5.86
N ARG A 10 16.22 10.45 6.26
CA ARG A 10 16.87 9.82 7.42
C ARG A 10 17.63 8.60 6.93
N ASN A 11 18.95 8.65 7.03
CA ASN A 11 19.80 7.48 6.80
C ASN A 11 19.60 6.47 7.93
N ILE A 12 19.46 5.21 7.56
CA ILE A 12 19.23 4.08 8.45
C ILE A 12 20.30 3.03 8.18
N MET A 13 20.91 2.55 9.26
CA MET A 13 21.69 1.33 9.26
C MET A 13 20.88 0.28 10.03
N HIS A 14 20.50 -0.81 9.35
CA HIS A 14 19.67 -1.86 9.93
C HIS A 14 20.09 -3.22 9.38
N LYS A 15 20.35 -4.21 10.25
CA LYS A 15 20.82 -5.56 9.88
C LYS A 15 21.97 -5.57 8.87
N GLY A 16 22.95 -4.67 9.05
CA GLY A 16 24.11 -4.54 8.17
C GLY A 16 23.81 -3.96 6.78
N LYS A 17 22.57 -3.53 6.52
CA LYS A 17 22.17 -2.82 5.30
C LYS A 17 22.07 -1.32 5.59
N VAL A 18 22.32 -0.52 4.56
CA VAL A 18 22.21 0.95 4.62
C VAL A 18 21.18 1.40 3.60
N PHE A 19 20.20 2.19 4.04
CA PHE A 19 19.20 2.81 3.19
C PHE A 19 18.69 4.11 3.81
N ALA A 20 17.99 4.91 3.03
CA ALA A 20 17.39 6.15 3.50
C ALA A 20 15.86 6.05 3.48
N LEU A 21 15.22 6.52 4.55
CA LEU A 21 13.80 6.85 4.53
C LEU A 21 13.67 8.29 4.03
N TYR A 22 12.87 8.48 2.98
CA TYR A 22 12.64 9.77 2.36
C TYR A 22 11.15 9.98 2.13
N GLY A 23 10.65 11.14 2.56
CA GLY A 23 9.23 11.44 2.49
C GLY A 23 8.83 12.66 3.31
N THR A 24 7.53 12.86 3.42
CA THR A 24 6.90 14.02 4.05
C THR A 24 5.64 13.57 4.77
N CYS A 25 5.51 13.85 6.06
CA CYS A 25 4.22 13.71 6.75
C CYS A 25 3.34 14.95 6.51
N ASP A 26 2.02 14.78 6.63
CA ASP A 26 1.10 15.92 6.41
C ASP A 26 1.20 16.99 7.50
N GLY A 27 1.64 16.61 8.71
CA GLY A 27 1.98 17.58 9.74
C GLY A 27 2.48 16.95 11.04
N ILE A 28 2.99 17.81 11.93
CA ILE A 28 3.30 17.47 13.32
C ILE A 28 2.58 18.50 14.19
N MET A 29 1.79 18.00 15.12
CA MET A 29 1.02 18.76 16.09
C MET A 29 1.68 18.67 17.46
N LEU A 30 1.42 19.66 18.30
CA LEU A 30 1.78 19.66 19.72
C LEU A 30 0.49 19.49 20.52
N TYR A 31 0.46 18.49 21.37
CA TYR A 31 -0.60 18.26 22.34
C TYR A 31 -0.04 18.53 23.73
N THR A 32 -0.71 19.41 24.49
CA THR A 32 -0.38 19.64 25.89
C THR A 32 -1.31 18.77 26.74
N SER A 33 -0.75 17.87 27.54
CA SER A 33 -1.51 17.05 28.47
C SER A 33 -2.13 17.90 29.58
N ASP A 34 -3.08 17.32 30.32
CA ASP A 34 -3.69 17.98 31.48
C ASP A 34 -2.64 18.33 32.57
N ASP A 35 -1.54 17.58 32.62
CA ASP A 35 -0.40 17.80 33.53
C ASP A 35 0.62 18.82 33.00
N GLY A 36 0.43 19.31 31.77
CA GLY A 36 1.29 20.32 31.13
C GLY A 36 2.41 19.77 30.24
N ASP A 37 2.52 18.44 30.07
CA ASP A 37 3.52 17.82 29.20
C ASP A 37 3.21 18.09 27.72
N VAL A 38 4.22 18.49 26.96
CA VAL A 38 4.09 18.72 25.51
C VAL A 38 4.49 17.46 24.75
N ILE A 39 3.50 16.85 24.11
CA ILE A 39 3.63 15.64 23.31
C ILE A 39 3.57 16.01 21.82
N ARG A 40 4.52 15.51 21.02
CA ARG A 40 4.49 15.65 19.57
C ARG A 40 3.62 14.54 18.97
N VAL A 41 2.71 14.89 18.07
CA VAL A 41 1.78 13.97 17.44
C VAL A 41 1.80 14.18 15.93
N GLY A 42 2.13 13.14 15.17
CA GLY A 42 2.10 13.18 13.72
C GLY A 42 0.66 13.19 13.18
N LEU A 43 0.48 13.83 12.02
CA LEU A 43 -0.78 13.89 11.30
C LEU A 43 -0.62 13.29 9.92
N GLU A 44 -1.55 12.43 9.53
CA GLU A 44 -1.68 11.90 8.17
C GLU A 44 -3.15 11.98 7.73
N ILE A 45 -3.40 12.59 6.58
CA ILE A 45 -4.73 12.81 6.01
C ILE A 45 -4.87 11.99 4.74
N LYS A 46 -5.97 11.25 4.63
CA LYS A 46 -6.25 10.34 3.52
C LYS A 46 -7.62 10.59 2.95
N SER A 47 -7.71 10.96 1.68
CA SER A 47 -8.98 11.09 0.99
C SER A 47 -9.56 9.71 0.63
N LYS A 48 -10.89 9.60 0.72
CA LYS A 48 -11.70 8.48 0.24
C LYS A 48 -12.67 9.01 -0.81
N GLN A 49 -12.47 8.58 -2.06
CA GLN A 49 -13.13 9.16 -3.24
C GLN A 49 -13.98 8.16 -4.04
N THR A 50 -13.97 6.88 -3.68
CA THR A 50 -14.69 5.86 -4.47
C THR A 50 -16.16 5.77 -4.10
N THR A 51 -16.47 5.73 -2.80
CA THR A 51 -17.85 5.62 -2.30
C THR A 51 -17.96 6.17 -0.90
N TYR A 52 -19.10 6.78 -0.58
CA TYR A 52 -19.35 7.36 0.73
C TYR A 52 -19.28 6.33 1.86
N SER A 53 -19.50 5.04 1.58
CA SER A 53 -19.44 4.00 2.60
C SER A 53 -18.02 3.70 3.09
N GLN A 54 -16.98 4.23 2.43
CA GLN A 54 -15.58 3.98 2.80
C GLN A 54 -15.20 4.55 4.17
N THR A 55 -15.94 5.51 4.71
CA THR A 55 -15.74 6.01 6.09
C THR A 55 -16.79 5.48 7.08
N SER A 56 -17.69 4.59 6.63
CA SER A 56 -18.74 4.06 7.50
C SER A 56 -18.19 3.27 8.68
N LEU A 57 -18.93 3.27 9.80
CA LEU A 57 -18.58 2.46 10.98
C LEU A 57 -18.48 0.96 10.66
N TYR A 58 -19.24 0.51 9.67
CA TYR A 58 -19.23 -0.88 9.24
C TYR A 58 -17.98 -1.24 8.42
N SER A 59 -17.64 -0.41 7.42
CA SER A 59 -16.56 -0.70 6.46
C SER A 59 -15.17 -0.27 6.93
N MET A 60 -15.08 0.71 7.84
CA MET A 60 -13.82 1.25 8.34
C MET A 60 -13.81 1.11 9.87
N ARG A 61 -13.43 -0.07 10.35
CA ARG A 61 -13.33 -0.36 11.79
C ARG A 61 -11.96 -0.02 12.35
N GLU A 62 -10.95 -0.05 11.49
CA GLU A 62 -9.55 0.17 11.80
C GLU A 62 -8.91 0.96 10.64
N PRO A 63 -7.77 1.63 10.88
CA PRO A 63 -6.98 2.20 9.79
C PRO A 63 -6.41 1.07 8.92
N LYS A 64 -6.16 1.38 7.65
CA LYS A 64 -5.55 0.42 6.73
C LYS A 64 -4.09 0.13 7.11
N ASP A 65 -3.70 -1.13 7.05
CA ASP A 65 -2.34 -1.60 7.37
C ASP A 65 -1.22 -0.87 6.60
N ASP A 66 -1.42 -0.61 5.30
CA ASP A 66 -0.48 0.15 4.48
C ASP A 66 -0.29 1.60 4.99
N HIS A 67 -1.35 2.22 5.50
CA HIS A 67 -1.27 3.54 6.10
C HIS A 67 -0.60 3.51 7.48
N ILE A 68 -0.80 2.45 8.27
CA ILE A 68 -0.08 2.24 9.54
C ILE A 68 1.43 2.12 9.28
N LYS A 69 1.82 1.31 8.29
CA LYS A 69 3.23 1.17 7.87
C LYS A 69 3.82 2.50 7.41
N GLN A 70 3.06 3.30 6.67
CA GLN A 70 3.48 4.63 6.24
C GLN A 70 3.77 5.56 7.43
N VAL A 71 2.84 5.69 8.38
CA VAL A 71 3.08 6.55 9.56
C VAL A 71 4.16 5.99 10.47
N THR A 72 4.39 4.67 10.45
CA THR A 72 5.52 4.03 11.15
C THR A 72 6.88 4.44 10.55
N CYS A 73 6.99 4.54 9.22
CA CYS A 73 8.16 5.14 8.57
C CYS A 73 8.36 6.59 9.03
N TYR A 74 7.29 7.39 9.03
CA TYR A 74 7.37 8.79 9.43
C TYR A 74 7.71 8.97 10.91
N SER A 75 7.21 8.10 11.79
CA SER A 75 7.56 8.06 13.21
C SER A 75 9.08 7.99 13.39
N THR A 76 9.73 7.14 12.60
CA THR A 76 11.18 7.03 12.53
C THR A 76 11.80 8.30 11.95
N MET A 77 11.28 8.87 10.87
CA MET A 77 11.88 10.07 10.26
C MET A 77 11.79 11.33 11.14
N TYR A 78 10.69 11.51 11.86
CA TYR A 78 10.38 12.75 12.59
C TYR A 78 10.54 12.65 14.12
N ASN A 79 10.91 11.46 14.61
CA ASN A 79 11.07 11.13 16.03
C ASN A 79 9.80 11.44 16.83
N VAL A 80 8.74 10.69 16.53
CA VAL A 80 7.41 10.82 17.12
C VAL A 80 6.86 9.43 17.40
N ASP A 81 6.16 9.25 18.53
CA ASP A 81 5.55 7.96 18.92
C ASP A 81 4.04 7.88 18.67
N TYR A 82 3.37 9.02 18.45
CA TYR A 82 1.92 9.08 18.23
C TYR A 82 1.59 9.63 16.85
N TYR A 83 0.63 9.02 16.17
CA TYR A 83 0.06 9.53 14.93
C TYR A 83 -1.47 9.55 15.00
N ILE A 84 -2.08 10.55 14.36
CA ILE A 84 -3.50 10.56 14.03
C ILE A 84 -3.62 10.39 12.52
N ILE A 85 -4.35 9.35 12.10
CA ILE A 85 -4.74 9.16 10.70
C ILE A 85 -6.19 9.64 10.54
N LEU A 86 -6.39 10.64 9.69
CA LEU A 86 -7.70 11.17 9.33
C LEU A 86 -8.11 10.69 7.94
N TYR A 87 -9.20 9.93 7.87
CA TYR A 87 -9.84 9.55 6.61
C TYR A 87 -10.98 10.50 6.29
N VAL A 88 -10.82 11.29 5.23
CA VAL A 88 -11.80 12.30 4.79
C VAL A 88 -12.63 11.74 3.63
N ASN A 89 -13.95 11.72 3.81
CA ASN A 89 -14.91 11.29 2.80
C ASN A 89 -15.14 12.42 1.79
N ALA A 90 -14.63 12.22 0.57
CA ALA A 90 -14.81 13.13 -0.54
C ALA A 90 -15.90 12.64 -1.54
N SER A 91 -16.60 11.55 -1.22
CA SER A 91 -17.68 10.97 -2.04
C SER A 91 -19.08 11.22 -1.48
N LYS A 92 -19.23 12.19 -0.56
CA LYS A 92 -20.42 12.50 0.26
C LYS A 92 -21.74 11.92 -0.27
N LYS A 93 -22.48 11.22 0.61
CA LYS A 93 -23.80 10.62 0.28
C LYS A 93 -24.80 11.67 -0.24
N GLY A 94 -24.73 12.89 0.29
CA GLY A 94 -25.51 14.05 -0.14
C GLY A 94 -25.08 15.31 0.62
N TRP A 95 -25.55 16.48 0.18
CA TRP A 95 -25.28 17.75 0.86
C TRP A 95 -26.07 17.93 2.15
N ASN A 96 -27.29 17.39 2.19
CA ASN A 96 -28.17 17.38 3.36
C ASN A 96 -28.38 15.93 3.78
N MET A 97 -27.95 15.58 4.99
CA MET A 97 -28.10 14.24 5.57
C MET A 97 -28.80 14.37 6.92
N SER A 98 -29.60 13.38 7.29
CA SER A 98 -30.08 13.27 8.67
C SER A 98 -28.89 12.96 9.60
N GLU A 99 -29.03 13.27 10.88
CA GLU A 99 -28.01 12.94 11.89
C GLU A 99 -27.71 11.43 11.92
N GLU A 100 -28.74 10.59 11.74
CA GLU A 100 -28.59 9.13 11.69
C GLU A 100 -27.74 8.69 10.50
N ASP A 101 -27.97 9.27 9.31
CA ASP A 101 -27.21 8.96 8.12
C ASP A 101 -25.76 9.44 8.23
N TYR A 102 -25.55 10.62 8.83
CA TYR A 102 -24.22 11.16 9.08
C TYR A 102 -23.44 10.27 10.06
N ALA A 103 -24.08 9.84 11.15
CA ALA A 103 -23.45 8.94 12.13
C ALA A 103 -23.01 7.60 11.51
N LYS A 104 -23.76 7.08 10.53
CA LYS A 104 -23.40 5.82 9.83
C LYS A 104 -22.21 5.98 8.90
N SER A 105 -22.10 7.12 8.21
CA SER A 105 -21.04 7.41 7.22
C SER A 105 -20.52 8.82 7.40
N PRO A 106 -19.75 9.08 8.48
CA PRO A 106 -19.31 10.44 8.80
C PRO A 106 -18.32 10.96 7.77
N ASP A 107 -18.24 12.28 7.64
CA ASP A 107 -17.30 12.96 6.74
C ASP A 107 -15.84 12.65 7.10
N ILE A 108 -15.53 12.41 8.39
CA ILE A 108 -14.19 12.14 8.88
C ILE A 108 -14.20 10.91 9.80
N ARG A 109 -13.22 10.02 9.61
CA ARG A 109 -12.85 8.99 10.59
C ARG A 109 -11.44 9.21 11.06
N ALA A 110 -11.27 9.33 12.37
CA ALA A 110 -9.97 9.51 13.01
C ALA A 110 -9.55 8.22 13.72
N PHE A 111 -8.27 7.87 13.60
CA PHE A 111 -7.65 6.78 14.35
C PHE A 111 -6.35 7.28 14.96
N GLY A 112 -6.24 7.16 16.29
CA GLY A 112 -4.99 7.40 17.01
C GLY A 112 -4.15 6.12 17.02
N ILE A 113 -2.86 6.26 16.72
CA ILE A 113 -1.91 5.15 16.62
C ILE A 113 -0.74 5.46 17.54
N TYR A 114 -0.45 4.52 18.44
CA TYR A 114 0.80 4.49 19.18
C TYR A 114 1.79 3.60 18.43
N ILE A 115 2.88 4.18 17.96
CA ILE A 115 3.90 3.50 17.17
C ILE A 115 4.94 2.91 18.12
N THR A 116 5.00 1.59 18.15
CA THR A 116 5.97 0.87 18.99
C THR A 116 7.29 0.64 18.26
N ASP A 117 8.34 0.32 19.02
CA ASP A 117 9.62 -0.07 18.46
C ASP A 117 9.54 -1.37 17.64
N THR A 118 8.64 -2.29 18.01
CA THR A 118 8.36 -3.48 17.21
C THR A 118 7.84 -3.11 15.83
N MET A 119 6.86 -2.20 15.75
CA MET A 119 6.33 -1.74 14.46
C MET A 119 7.44 -1.12 13.59
N ARG A 120 8.31 -0.30 14.20
CA ARG A 120 9.47 0.28 13.50
C ARG A 120 10.41 -0.81 13.00
N SER A 121 10.77 -1.76 13.86
CA SER A 121 11.65 -2.88 13.51
C SER A 121 11.10 -3.72 12.36
N ASP A 122 9.79 -4.04 12.37
CA ASP A 122 9.15 -4.86 11.34
C ASP A 122 9.20 -4.20 9.96
N VAL A 123 9.00 -2.88 9.92
CA VAL A 123 9.10 -2.09 8.68
C VAL A 123 10.56 -2.05 8.19
N LEU A 124 11.52 -1.80 9.07
CA LEU A 124 12.95 -1.78 8.70
C LEU A 124 13.46 -3.15 8.29
N ASP A 125 12.98 -4.22 8.92
CA ASP A 125 13.24 -5.61 8.56
C ASP A 125 12.76 -5.93 7.15
N THR A 126 11.58 -5.44 6.80
CA THR A 126 11.04 -5.57 5.44
C THR A 126 11.99 -4.92 4.42
N PHE A 127 12.47 -3.70 4.68
CA PHE A 127 13.41 -3.02 3.78
C PHE A 127 14.76 -3.71 3.69
N ALA A 128 15.32 -4.17 4.81
CA ALA A 128 16.55 -4.96 4.81
C ALA A 128 16.39 -6.26 4.00
N GLY A 129 15.23 -6.92 4.12
CA GLY A 129 14.87 -8.10 3.32
C GLY A 129 14.78 -7.79 1.83
N VAL A 130 14.19 -6.67 1.44
CA VAL A 130 14.16 -6.24 0.02
C VAL A 130 15.57 -6.03 -0.52
N LEU A 131 16.45 -5.35 0.22
CA LEU A 131 17.84 -5.14 -0.20
C LEU A 131 18.63 -6.45 -0.33
N GLU A 132 18.36 -7.41 0.56
CA GLU A 132 18.93 -8.75 0.47
C GLU A 132 18.49 -9.45 -0.83
N GLN A 133 17.20 -9.40 -1.17
CA GLN A 133 16.68 -9.99 -2.41
C GLN A 133 17.25 -9.32 -3.66
N ILE A 134 17.35 -7.99 -3.66
CA ILE A 134 18.00 -7.22 -4.73
C ILE A 134 19.45 -7.69 -4.94
N SER A 135 20.22 -7.86 -3.85
CA SER A 135 21.62 -8.30 -3.95
C SER A 135 21.78 -9.71 -4.54
N LYS A 136 20.74 -10.55 -4.41
CA LYS A 136 20.68 -11.90 -4.98
C LYS A 136 20.11 -11.94 -6.40
N GLY A 137 19.56 -10.82 -6.89
CA GLY A 137 18.85 -10.78 -8.16
C GLY A 137 17.55 -11.59 -8.15
N ILE A 138 16.94 -11.80 -6.99
CA ILE A 138 15.71 -12.59 -6.84
C ILE A 138 14.53 -11.61 -6.67
N PRO A 139 13.69 -11.39 -7.69
CA PRO A 139 12.51 -10.55 -7.53
C PRO A 139 11.47 -11.23 -6.63
N PRO A 140 10.58 -10.46 -5.98
CA PRO A 140 9.44 -11.04 -5.29
C PRO A 140 8.49 -11.71 -6.29
N ALA A 141 7.79 -12.76 -5.84
CA ALA A 141 6.76 -13.41 -6.63
C ALA A 141 5.68 -12.40 -7.08
N LEU A 142 5.17 -12.58 -8.30
CA LEU A 142 4.15 -11.69 -8.85
C LEU A 142 2.86 -11.77 -8.02
N ASP A 143 2.41 -10.60 -7.53
CA ASP A 143 1.14 -10.46 -6.83
C ASP A 143 0.00 -10.17 -7.82
N ILE A 144 -0.75 -11.23 -8.16
CA ILE A 144 -1.90 -11.15 -9.08
C ILE A 144 -2.97 -10.18 -8.58
N GLU A 145 -3.17 -10.04 -7.27
CA GLU A 145 -4.24 -9.18 -6.74
C GLU A 145 -3.95 -7.69 -6.94
N LYS A 146 -2.68 -7.33 -7.16
CA LYS A 146 -2.24 -5.97 -7.50
C LYS A 146 -2.10 -5.74 -8.99
N TRP A 147 -2.48 -6.73 -9.82
CA TRP A 147 -2.26 -6.68 -11.26
C TRP A 147 -2.93 -5.48 -11.91
N THR A 148 -4.18 -5.16 -11.55
CA THR A 148 -4.97 -4.10 -12.19
C THR A 148 -4.20 -2.77 -12.28
N PHE A 149 -3.54 -2.36 -11.20
CA PHE A 149 -2.80 -1.09 -11.08
C PHE A 149 -1.28 -1.23 -11.23
N ASN A 150 -0.79 -2.37 -11.69
CA ASN A 150 0.64 -2.56 -11.96
C ASN A 150 1.03 -1.82 -13.26
N ASN A 151 1.97 -0.87 -13.17
CA ASN A 151 2.49 -0.16 -14.34
C ASN A 151 3.60 -0.93 -15.08
N TYR A 152 4.13 -2.00 -14.48
CA TYR A 152 5.25 -2.78 -15.00
C TYR A 152 4.81 -4.13 -15.61
N LYS A 153 3.54 -4.26 -16.00
CA LYS A 153 2.94 -5.52 -16.49
C LYS A 153 3.77 -6.23 -17.55
N ARG A 154 4.24 -5.51 -18.57
CA ARG A 154 5.05 -6.10 -19.67
C ARG A 154 6.39 -6.61 -19.16
N ALA A 155 7.10 -5.80 -18.36
CA ALA A 155 8.39 -6.21 -17.78
C ALA A 155 8.21 -7.46 -16.90
N CYS A 156 7.20 -7.48 -16.03
CA CYS A 156 6.86 -8.65 -15.22
C CYS A 156 6.55 -9.87 -16.10
N ALA A 157 5.70 -9.74 -17.12
CA ALA A 157 5.32 -10.87 -17.98
C ALA A 157 6.53 -11.51 -18.69
N LEU A 158 7.51 -10.69 -19.08
CA LEU A 158 8.71 -11.14 -19.78
C LEU A 158 9.81 -11.65 -18.83
N SER A 159 9.86 -11.17 -17.59
CA SER A 159 10.87 -11.59 -16.62
C SER A 159 10.55 -12.90 -15.90
N LEU A 160 9.29 -13.38 -15.97
CA LEU A 160 8.88 -14.63 -15.34
C LEU A 160 9.52 -15.83 -16.02
N SER A 161 9.98 -16.79 -15.22
CA SER A 161 10.28 -18.15 -15.65
C SER A 161 9.01 -18.91 -16.03
N ASP A 162 9.16 -19.99 -16.79
CA ASP A 162 8.02 -20.85 -17.17
C ASP A 162 7.36 -21.49 -15.94
N GLU A 163 8.16 -21.87 -14.93
CA GLU A 163 7.65 -22.40 -13.65
C GLU A 163 6.76 -21.39 -12.92
N GLU A 164 7.18 -20.11 -12.86
CA GLU A 164 6.36 -19.05 -12.25
C GLU A 164 5.08 -18.79 -13.04
N VAL A 165 5.13 -18.85 -14.38
CA VAL A 165 3.93 -18.72 -15.21
C VAL A 165 2.95 -19.85 -14.94
N ASP A 166 3.43 -21.08 -14.80
CA ASP A 166 2.59 -22.23 -14.48
C ASP A 166 2.00 -22.13 -13.07
N ASP A 167 2.75 -21.62 -12.11
CA ASP A 167 2.24 -21.31 -10.77
C ASP A 167 1.12 -20.26 -10.78
N ILE A 168 1.29 -19.19 -11.57
CA ILE A 168 0.29 -18.14 -11.77
C ILE A 168 -0.97 -18.73 -12.40
N LYS A 169 -0.85 -19.58 -13.43
CA LYS A 169 -1.98 -20.27 -14.06
C LYS A 169 -2.72 -21.17 -13.07
N ARG A 170 -1.98 -22.03 -12.34
CA ARG A 170 -2.57 -22.91 -11.31
C ARG A 170 -3.30 -22.11 -10.22
N LYS A 171 -2.74 -20.99 -9.78
CA LYS A 171 -3.40 -20.09 -8.81
C LYS A 171 -4.66 -19.48 -9.40
N SER A 172 -4.60 -18.99 -10.63
CA SER A 172 -5.75 -18.43 -11.35
C SER A 172 -6.89 -19.45 -11.48
N ASP A 173 -6.61 -20.67 -11.94
CA ASP A 173 -7.61 -21.72 -12.09
C ASP A 173 -8.34 -22.05 -10.79
N ARG A 174 -7.60 -22.15 -9.67
CA ARG A 174 -8.21 -22.35 -8.34
C ARG A 174 -9.13 -21.19 -7.97
N MET A 175 -8.70 -19.96 -8.21
CA MET A 175 -9.49 -18.78 -7.85
C MET A 175 -10.73 -18.62 -8.73
N LEU A 176 -10.65 -18.95 -10.02
CA LEU A 176 -11.80 -18.93 -10.93
C LEU A 176 -12.89 -19.93 -10.53
N ARG A 177 -12.51 -21.09 -9.96
CA ARG A 177 -13.44 -22.12 -9.45
C ARG A 177 -13.97 -21.84 -8.04
N SER A 178 -13.46 -20.82 -7.36
CA SER A 178 -13.87 -20.47 -5.99
C SER A 178 -15.23 -19.74 -5.97
N SER A 179 -15.74 -19.47 -4.76
CA SER A 179 -16.94 -18.65 -4.53
C SER A 179 -16.68 -17.13 -4.59
N LEU A 180 -15.49 -16.70 -5.04
CA LEU A 180 -15.18 -15.27 -5.16
C LEU A 180 -16.14 -14.56 -6.14
N PRO A 181 -16.47 -13.28 -5.88
CA PRO A 181 -17.22 -12.47 -6.83
C PRO A 181 -16.52 -12.36 -8.19
N ASP A 182 -17.29 -12.21 -9.27
CA ASP A 182 -16.77 -12.20 -10.64
C ASP A 182 -15.75 -11.08 -10.89
N TRP A 183 -15.95 -9.91 -10.29
CA TRP A 183 -14.99 -8.80 -10.41
C TRP A 183 -13.62 -9.11 -9.78
N LYS A 184 -13.56 -9.98 -8.75
CA LYS A 184 -12.27 -10.46 -8.21
C LYS A 184 -11.65 -11.49 -9.14
N LYS A 185 -12.48 -12.38 -9.70
CA LYS A 185 -12.05 -13.40 -10.65
C LYS A 185 -11.51 -12.81 -11.95
N SER A 186 -12.04 -11.66 -12.41
CA SER A 186 -11.58 -11.02 -13.65
C SER A 186 -10.10 -10.63 -13.55
N VAL A 187 -9.63 -10.14 -12.40
CA VAL A 187 -8.22 -9.79 -12.17
C VAL A 187 -7.29 -10.98 -12.45
N TYR A 188 -7.66 -12.17 -11.98
CA TYR A 188 -6.88 -13.40 -12.21
C TYR A 188 -6.88 -13.82 -13.68
N ARG A 189 -8.02 -13.70 -14.35
CA ARG A 189 -8.16 -14.00 -15.78
C ARG A 189 -7.33 -13.06 -16.63
N GLU A 190 -7.51 -11.75 -16.43
CA GLU A 190 -6.81 -10.68 -17.14
C GLU A 190 -5.28 -10.78 -16.96
N CYS A 191 -4.82 -11.17 -15.77
CA CYS A 191 -3.40 -11.39 -15.51
C CYS A 191 -2.82 -12.52 -16.37
N VAL A 192 -3.47 -13.68 -16.38
CA VAL A 192 -3.01 -14.85 -17.16
C VAL A 192 -3.09 -14.59 -18.66
N GLU A 193 -4.19 -14.01 -19.13
CA GLU A 193 -4.39 -13.66 -20.55
C GLU A 193 -3.31 -12.69 -21.03
N TYR A 194 -3.01 -11.64 -20.25
CA TYR A 194 -1.98 -10.68 -20.61
C TYR A 194 -0.59 -11.31 -20.65
N ILE A 195 -0.21 -12.08 -19.61
CA ILE A 195 1.11 -12.75 -19.57
C ILE A 195 1.29 -13.68 -20.77
N THR A 196 0.26 -14.49 -21.07
CA THR A 196 0.30 -15.45 -22.17
C THR A 196 0.44 -14.75 -23.53
N THR A 197 -0.31 -13.66 -23.73
CA THR A 197 -0.27 -12.87 -24.97
C THR A 197 1.12 -12.29 -25.20
N ILE A 198 1.66 -11.58 -24.21
CA ILE A 198 2.93 -10.87 -24.30
C ILE A 198 4.11 -11.82 -24.57
N ARG A 199 4.13 -12.99 -23.91
CA ARG A 199 5.18 -14.00 -24.12
C ARG A 199 5.09 -14.64 -25.50
N SER A 200 3.87 -14.86 -26.00
CA SER A 200 3.65 -15.41 -27.34
C SER A 200 4.10 -14.43 -28.43
N GLU A 201 3.83 -13.13 -28.28
CA GLU A 201 4.31 -12.09 -29.22
C GLU A 201 5.82 -12.12 -29.41
N VAL A 202 6.58 -12.21 -28.32
CA VAL A 202 8.05 -12.27 -28.36
C VAL A 202 8.52 -13.56 -29.02
N THR A 203 7.92 -14.70 -28.65
CA THR A 203 8.27 -16.00 -29.23
C THR A 203 8.05 -16.02 -30.75
N GLU A 204 6.97 -15.42 -31.23
CA GLU A 204 6.69 -15.33 -32.68
C GLU A 204 7.56 -14.30 -33.40
N ALA A 205 8.02 -13.25 -32.73
CA ALA A 205 9.00 -12.31 -33.28
C ALA A 205 10.38 -12.99 -33.44
N ASP A 206 10.85 -13.68 -32.41
CA ASP A 206 12.15 -14.37 -32.41
C ASP A 206 12.22 -15.45 -33.52
N LYS A 207 11.11 -16.16 -33.77
CA LYS A 207 10.99 -17.14 -34.86
C LYS A 207 11.07 -16.52 -36.25
N LYS A 208 10.58 -15.28 -36.43
CA LYS A 208 10.63 -14.57 -37.72
C LYS A 208 12.03 -14.04 -38.01
N GLU A 209 12.74 -13.56 -36.99
CA GLU A 209 14.11 -13.07 -37.11
C GLU A 209 15.11 -14.21 -37.36
N THR A 210 14.88 -15.39 -36.77
CA THR A 210 15.73 -16.57 -37.02
C THR A 210 15.47 -17.26 -38.36
N ALA A 211 14.37 -16.93 -39.05
CA ALA A 211 14.01 -17.49 -40.35
C ALA A 211 14.41 -16.62 -41.56
N SER A 212 14.96 -15.42 -41.33
CA SER A 212 15.47 -14.49 -42.34
C SER A 212 16.99 -14.50 -42.44
#